data_AF-A0A9W5VN86-F1
#
_entry.id   AF-A0A9W5VN86-F1
#
_cell.length_a   1.000
_cell.length_b   1.000
_cell.length_c   1.000
_cell.angle_alpha   90.00
_cell.angle_beta   90.00
_cell.angle_gamma   90.00
#
_symmetry.space_group_name_H-M   'P 1'
#
loop_
_entity.id
_entity.type
_entity.pdbx_description
1 polymer ?
#
loop_
_entity_poly.entity_id
_entity_poly.type
_entity_poly.pdbx_seq_one_letter_code
_entity_poly.pdbx_strand_id
1 'polypeptide(L)' 'MSGGQIIRDENGYVVKVILTKEQWKKFLTPLIPAARELIIQRKVEQRKKQNENE' A
#
# COMPACT_ATOMS: atom_id res chain seq x y z
N MET A 1 4.79 -8.97 -23.95
CA MET A 1 5.05 -9.89 -22.83
C MET A 1 4.62 -9.21 -21.53
N SER A 2 3.45 -9.55 -21.00
CA SER A 2 2.70 -8.73 -20.03
C SER A 2 2.32 -9.52 -18.78
N GLY A 3 3.26 -10.28 -18.22
CA GLY A 3 3.11 -10.95 -16.93
C GLY A 3 4.31 -10.65 -16.04
N GLY A 4 4.08 -10.28 -14.79
CA GLY A 4 5.14 -10.16 -13.78
C GLY A 4 5.94 -11.47 -13.65
N GLN A 5 7.17 -11.38 -13.16
CA GLN A 5 8.07 -12.52 -13.05
C GLN A 5 7.99 -13.14 -11.65
N ILE A 6 7.79 -14.45 -11.58
CA ILE A 6 7.83 -15.22 -10.33
C ILE A 6 9.10 -16.06 -10.36
N ILE A 7 10.02 -15.79 -9.46
CA ILE A 7 11.25 -16.56 -9.26
C ILE A 7 10.96 -17.63 -8.22
N ARG A 8 11.26 -18.88 -8.56
CA ARG A 8 11.06 -20.06 -7.71
C ARG A 8 12.40 -20.71 -7.38
N ASP A 9 12.49 -21.39 -6.25
CA ASP A 9 13.65 -22.21 -5.89
C ASP A 9 13.65 -23.57 -6.59
N GLU A 10 14.65 -24.38 -6.28
CA GLU A 10 14.89 -25.73 -6.80
C GLU A 10 13.75 -26.70 -6.44
N ASN A 11 13.02 -26.42 -5.37
CA ASN A 11 11.88 -27.21 -4.89
C ASN A 11 10.53 -26.66 -5.39
N GLY A 12 10.55 -25.59 -6.21
CA GLY A 12 9.36 -24.96 -6.77
C GLY A 12 8.65 -23.95 -5.86
N TYR A 13 9.21 -23.61 -4.69
CA TYR A 13 8.67 -22.57 -3.81
C TYR A 13 8.94 -21.18 -4.35
N VAL A 14 7.99 -20.26 -4.15
CA VAL A 14 8.11 -18.88 -4.62
C VAL A 14 9.05 -18.10 -3.71
N VAL A 15 10.20 -17.69 -4.25
CA VAL A 15 11.22 -16.91 -3.51
C VAL A 15 11.05 -15.42 -3.72
N LYS A 16 10.69 -14.99 -4.94
CA LYS A 16 10.58 -13.56 -5.27
C LYS A 16 9.56 -13.30 -6.36
N VAL A 17 8.68 -12.33 -6.13
CA VAL A 17 7.69 -11.86 -7.12
C VAL A 17 8.08 -10.45 -7.57
N ILE A 18 8.31 -10.30 -8.86
CA ILE A 18 8.59 -9.01 -9.51
C ILE A 18 7.35 -8.62 -10.29
N LEU A 19 6.53 -7.74 -9.69
CA LEU A 19 5.34 -7.20 -10.32
C LEU A 19 5.70 -6.14 -11.37
N THR A 20 4.93 -6.06 -12.44
CA THR A 20 5.06 -4.96 -13.42
C THR A 20 4.50 -3.66 -12.84
N LYS A 21 4.83 -2.52 -13.45
CA LYS A 21 4.30 -1.21 -13.04
C LYS A 21 2.76 -1.16 -12.99
N GLU A 22 2.09 -1.81 -13.95
CA GLU A 22 0.62 -1.90 -14.00
C GLU A 22 0.05 -2.79 -12.88
N GLN A 23 0.73 -3.90 -12.56
CA GLN A 23 0.32 -4.76 -11.44
C GLN A 23 0.55 -4.07 -10.08
N TRP A 24 1.67 -3.35 -9.93
CA TRP A 24 1.92 -2.48 -8.78
C TRP A 24 0.82 -1.43 -8.63
N LYS A 25 0.43 -0.78 -9.73
CA LYS A 25 -0.67 0.19 -9.73
C LYS A 25 -1.95 -0.46 -9.23
N LYS A 26 -2.35 -1.62 -9.77
CA LYS A 26 -3.55 -2.36 -9.32
C LYS A 26 -3.48 -2.77 -7.84
N PHE A 27 -2.30 -3.19 -7.37
CA PHE A 27 -2.09 -3.60 -5.98
C PHE A 27 -2.18 -2.42 -5.01
N LEU A 28 -1.63 -1.26 -5.40
CA LEU A 28 -1.60 -0.06 -4.55
C LEU A 28 -2.92 0.73 -4.59
N THR A 29 -3.67 0.70 -5.70
CA THR A 29 -4.96 1.41 -5.85
C THR A 29 -5.90 1.24 -4.65
N PRO A 30 -6.20 0.03 -4.14
CA PRO A 30 -7.10 -0.12 -3.00
C PRO A 30 -6.50 0.37 -1.67
N LEU A 31 -5.18 0.42 -1.54
CA LEU A 31 -4.50 0.87 -0.32
C LEU A 31 -4.47 2.39 -0.20
N ILE A 32 -4.57 3.11 -1.32
CA ILE A 32 -4.52 4.59 -1.34
C ILE A 32 -5.71 5.24 -0.62
N PRO A 33 -6.99 4.85 -0.85
CA PRO A 33 -8.14 5.41 -0.13
C PRO A 33 -8.06 5.17 1.37
N ALA A 34 -7.76 3.95 1.80
CA ALA A 34 -7.66 3.59 3.21
C ALA A 34 -6.54 4.37 3.92
N ALA A 35 -5.36 4.47 3.29
CA ALA A 35 -4.27 5.28 3.83
C ALA A 35 -4.64 6.76 3.90
N ARG A 36 -5.35 7.29 2.89
CA ARG A 36 -5.81 8.68 2.85
C ARG A 36 -6.80 8.99 3.96
N GLU A 37 -7.77 8.11 4.21
CA GLU A 37 -8.74 8.26 5.30
C GLU A 37 -8.05 8.28 6.67
N LEU A 38 -7.11 7.35 6.90
CA LEU A 38 -6.33 7.31 8.15
C LEU A 38 -5.51 8.60 8.35
N ILE A 39 -4.89 9.13 7.30
CA ILE A 39 -4.15 10.40 7.36
C ILE A 39 -5.10 11.56 7.70
N ILE A 40 -6.28 11.61 7.10
CA ILE A 40 -7.27 12.66 7.36
C ILE A 40 -7.77 12.57 8.80
N GLN A 41 -8.15 11.38 9.27
CA GLN A 41 -8.60 11.15 10.65
C GLN A 41 -7.54 11.64 11.65
N ARG A 42 -6.28 11.27 11.44
CA ARG A 42 -5.18 11.67 12.32
C ARG A 42 -4.94 13.18 12.33
N LYS A 43 -5.08 13.86 11.18
CA LYS A 43 -5.01 15.33 11.10
C LYS A 43 -6.16 16.01 11.84
N VAL A 44 -7.38 15.49 11.72
CA VAL A 44 -8.55 16.03 12.44
C VAL A 44 -8.37 15.84 13.94
N GLU A 45 -7.92 14.67 14.38
CA GLU A 45 -7.67 14.38 15.80
C GLU A 45 -6.59 15.29 16.39
N GLN A 46 -5.49 15.53 15.67
CA GLN A 46 -4.45 16.46 16.10
C GLN A 46 -4.97 17.89 16.25
N ARG A 47 -5.80 18.37 15.31
CA ARG A 47 -6.41 19.71 15.40
C ARG A 47 -7.37 19.82 16.58
N LYS A 48 -8.18 18.79 16.84
CA LYS A 48 -9.06 18.77 18.02
C LYS A 48 -8.26 18.85 19.33
N LYS A 49 -7.21 18.05 19.46
CA LYS A 49 -6.30 18.09 20.63
C LYS A 49 -5.60 19.43 20.82
N GLN A 50 -5.32 20.15 19.73
CA GLN A 50 -4.78 21.50 19.81
C GLN A 50 -5.82 22.50 20.32
N ASN A 51 -7.05 22.45 19.81
CA ASN A 51 -8.13 23.35 20.24
C ASN A 51 -8.66 23.06 21.66
N GLU A 52 -8.54 21.82 22.16
CA GLU A 52 -8.93 21.46 23.54
C GLU A 52 -7.88 21.89 24.59
N ASN A 53 -6.67 22.21 24.15
CA ASN A 53 -5.58 22.71 25.00
C ASN A 53 -5.41 24.24 24.94
N GLU A 54 -6.24 24.94 24.16
CA GLU A 54 -6.43 26.40 24.19
C GLU A 54 -7.57 26.77 25.16
#